data_AF-A0A822AZ10-F1
#
_entry.id   AF-A0A822AZ10-F1
#
_cell.length_a   1.000
_cell.length_b   1.000
_cell.length_c   1.000
_cell.angle_alpha   90.00
_cell.angle_beta   90.00
_cell.angle_gamma   90.00
#
_symmetry.space_group_name_H-M   'P 1'
#
loop_
_entity.id
_entity.type
_entity.pdbx_description
1 polymer ?
#
loop_
_entity_poly.entity_id
_entity_poly.type
_entity_poly.pdbx_seq_one_letter_code
_entity_poly.pdbx_strand_id
1 'polypeptide(L)'
;NAVTKKDCFPQPTTEELLNRLGGRKFYTKLDLKSGYFQIPIHEADKEKTAFITQDGLWEFNVLPQGIMNGPPTFQRTMHNLIGYGRWDYVIVYLDDILIFSTTFDEHVQHVNEILSVLDKANFQVNPDKCNIAVREINFLSHTINEKLIKPNGEKIKAITDLPAPTTLKEANEFLGKINWYRKIIPNFAHIAAPLHKVTNKTKAHRHEFTWGPEQQ
;
A
#
# COMPACT_ATOMS: atom_id res chain seq x y z
N ASN A 1 4.47 20.03 -4.69
CA ASN A 1 3.43 19.12 -5.23
C ASN A 1 2.76 19.66 -6.48
N ALA A 2 1.90 20.69 -6.43
CA ALA A 2 1.17 21.16 -7.62
C ALA A 2 2.04 21.60 -8.80
N VAL A 3 3.23 22.15 -8.52
CA VAL A 3 4.20 22.60 -9.53
C VAL A 3 5.22 21.54 -9.94
N THR A 4 5.24 20.40 -9.25
CA THR A 4 6.22 19.33 -9.49
C THR A 4 5.75 18.49 -10.67
N LYS A 5 6.61 18.24 -11.66
CA LYS A 5 6.30 17.32 -12.75
C LYS A 5 6.09 15.92 -12.17
N LYS A 6 4.89 15.36 -12.39
CA LYS A 6 4.53 14.04 -11.86
C LYS A 6 5.36 12.94 -12.49
N ASP A 7 5.95 12.10 -11.65
CA ASP A 7 6.63 10.88 -12.05
C ASP A 7 5.66 9.69 -12.00
N CYS A 8 5.41 9.07 -13.16
CA CYS A 8 4.49 7.96 -13.32
C CYS A 8 5.25 6.63 -13.40
N PHE A 9 6.09 6.34 -12.40
CA PHE A 9 6.76 5.05 -12.31
C PHE A 9 5.70 3.92 -12.24
N PRO A 10 5.82 2.86 -13.04
CA PRO A 10 4.82 1.79 -13.08
C PRO A 10 4.71 1.12 -11.71
N GLN A 11 3.48 1.01 -11.23
CA GLN A 11 3.18 0.29 -10.00
C GLN A 11 2.37 -0.95 -10.39
N PRO A 12 2.75 -2.14 -9.88
CA PRO A 12 1.95 -3.34 -10.09
C PRO A 12 0.59 -3.14 -9.43
N THR A 13 -0.43 -3.75 -10.04
CA THR A 13 -1.76 -3.77 -9.42
C THR A 13 -1.76 -4.66 -8.19
N THR A 14 -2.60 -4.33 -7.20
CA THR A 14 -2.78 -5.18 -6.01
C THR A 14 -3.06 -6.64 -6.38
N GLU A 15 -3.80 -6.87 -7.46
CA GLU A 15 -4.13 -8.21 -7.95
C GLU A 15 -2.91 -8.97 -8.46
N GLU A 16 -2.06 -8.35 -9.27
CA GLU A 16 -0.82 -8.95 -9.74
C GLU A 16 0.07 -9.35 -8.56
N LEU A 17 0.13 -8.51 -7.53
CA LEU A 17 0.87 -8.80 -6.31
C LEU A 17 0.26 -9.97 -5.52
N LEU A 18 -1.05 -9.97 -5.31
CA LEU A 18 -1.75 -11.03 -4.57
C LEU A 18 -1.65 -12.39 -5.29
N ASN A 19 -1.78 -12.42 -6.61
CA ASN A 19 -1.70 -13.65 -7.41
C ASN A 19 -0.33 -14.34 -7.27
N ARG A 20 0.75 -13.57 -7.09
CA ARG A 20 2.12 -14.11 -6.89
C ARG A 20 2.31 -14.76 -5.52
N LEU A 21 1.49 -14.39 -4.55
CA LEU A 21 1.56 -14.90 -3.17
C LEU A 21 0.80 -16.21 -2.99
N GLY A 22 -0.08 -16.58 -3.91
CA GLY A 22 -0.86 -17.83 -3.83
C GLY A 22 0.04 -19.07 -3.75
N GLY A 23 -0.31 -20.01 -2.87
CA GLY A 23 0.36 -21.31 -2.75
C GLY A 23 1.72 -21.30 -2.04
N ARG A 24 2.15 -20.17 -1.47
CA ARG A 24 3.39 -20.06 -0.68
C ARG A 24 3.14 -20.40 0.78
N LYS A 25 4.15 -20.95 1.46
CA LYS A 25 3.98 -21.46 2.84
C LYS A 25 4.67 -20.64 3.91
N PHE A 26 5.67 -19.85 3.55
CA PHE A 26 6.44 -19.02 4.46
C PHE A 26 6.50 -17.61 3.91
N TYR A 27 6.27 -16.65 4.80
CA TYR A 27 6.24 -15.23 4.48
C TYR A 27 7.10 -14.48 5.48
N THR A 28 7.87 -13.52 4.99
CA THR A 28 8.58 -12.55 5.80
C THR A 28 8.26 -11.16 5.28
N LYS A 29 7.72 -10.31 6.14
CA LYS A 29 7.48 -8.89 5.86
C LYS A 29 8.52 -8.06 6.60
N LEU A 30 9.33 -7.33 5.86
CA LEU A 30 10.29 -6.36 6.40
C LEU A 30 9.69 -4.96 6.33
N ASP A 31 9.75 -4.25 7.45
CA ASP A 31 9.39 -2.84 7.59
C ASP A 31 10.67 -2.00 7.62
N LEU A 32 10.81 -1.02 6.72
CA LEU A 32 11.97 -0.13 6.72
C LEU A 32 11.78 1.02 7.72
N LYS A 33 12.83 1.28 8.52
CA LYS A 33 12.79 2.33 9.55
C LYS A 33 12.72 3.71 8.90
N SER A 34 11.53 4.30 8.85
CA SER A 34 11.31 5.57 8.16
C SER A 34 11.85 5.56 6.72
N GLY A 35 11.41 4.57 5.92
CA GLY A 35 11.96 4.27 4.59
C GLY A 35 12.32 5.49 3.74
N TYR A 36 11.41 6.44 3.55
CA TYR A 36 11.67 7.67 2.78
C TYR A 36 12.92 8.42 3.26
N PHE A 37 13.11 8.59 4.57
CA PHE A 37 14.24 9.34 5.12
C PHE A 37 15.60 8.63 4.94
N GLN A 38 15.64 7.42 4.39
CA GLN A 38 16.88 6.73 4.06
C GLN A 38 17.37 7.02 2.63
N ILE A 39 16.52 7.64 1.79
CA ILE A 39 16.86 7.98 0.41
C ILE A 39 17.39 9.43 0.37
N PRO A 40 18.64 9.66 -0.05
CA PRO A 40 19.18 11.02 -0.19
C PRO A 40 18.49 11.78 -1.33
N ILE A 41 18.31 13.08 -1.13
CA ILE A 41 17.87 13.98 -2.19
C ILE A 41 19.08 14.49 -2.96
N HIS A 42 18.93 14.61 -4.28
CA HIS A 42 19.93 15.22 -5.12
C HIS A 42 20.17 16.69 -4.72
N GLU A 43 21.42 17.13 -4.61
CA GLU A 43 21.78 18.47 -4.07
C GLU A 43 20.96 19.61 -4.68
N ALA A 44 20.78 19.61 -6.01
CA ALA A 44 20.02 20.66 -6.73
C ALA A 44 18.49 20.67 -6.45
N ASP A 45 17.98 19.68 -5.72
CA ASP A 45 16.57 19.57 -5.36
C ASP A 45 16.30 19.81 -3.86
N LYS A 46 17.33 19.91 -3.01
CA LYS A 46 17.17 20.10 -1.56
C LYS A 46 16.44 21.40 -1.21
N GLU A 47 16.80 22.51 -1.85
CA GLU A 47 16.18 23.82 -1.64
C GLU A 47 14.65 23.80 -1.87
N LYS A 48 14.16 22.90 -2.73
CA LYS A 48 12.72 22.75 -3.05
C LYS A 48 11.94 22.11 -1.92
N THR A 49 12.64 21.55 -0.93
CA THR A 49 12.05 20.94 0.28
C THR A 49 12.10 21.87 1.48
N ALA A 50 12.53 23.13 1.30
CA ALA A 50 12.70 24.04 2.40
C ALA A 50 11.39 24.32 3.17
N PHE A 51 11.50 24.41 4.49
CA PHE A 51 10.41 24.70 5.41
C PHE A 51 10.88 25.68 6.49
N ILE A 52 9.95 26.47 7.01
CA ILE A 52 10.23 27.52 8.00
C ILE A 52 9.78 27.03 9.38
N THR A 53 10.65 27.21 10.37
CA THR A 53 10.33 27.09 11.80
C THR A 53 10.46 28.47 12.47
N GLN A 54 10.16 28.55 13.76
CA GLN A 54 10.37 29.79 14.52
C GLN A 54 11.85 30.20 14.57
N ASP A 55 12.75 29.23 14.42
CA ASP A 55 14.20 29.41 14.57
C ASP A 55 14.94 29.57 13.24
N GLY A 56 14.26 29.43 12.09
CA GLY A 56 14.88 29.66 10.78
C GLY A 56 14.29 28.88 9.61
N LEU A 57 15.02 28.91 8.49
CA LEU A 57 14.72 28.16 7.27
C LEU A 57 15.58 26.89 7.25
N TRP A 58 14.94 25.75 7.07
CA TRP A 58 15.57 24.43 7.03
C TRP A 58 15.21 23.72 5.73
N GLU A 59 16.04 22.78 5.30
CA GLU A 59 15.78 21.93 4.13
C GLU A 59 16.08 20.46 4.44
N PHE A 60 15.50 19.55 3.66
CA PHE A 60 15.73 18.13 3.83
C PHE A 60 16.90 17.64 2.97
N ASN A 61 17.80 16.88 3.61
CA ASN A 61 18.87 16.14 2.91
C ASN A 61 18.40 14.79 2.35
N VAL A 62 17.26 14.30 2.84
CA VAL A 62 16.68 12.98 2.54
C VAL A 62 15.23 13.15 2.16
N LEU A 63 14.66 12.18 1.45
CA LEU A 63 13.33 12.27 0.86
C LEU A 63 12.26 12.50 1.95
N PRO A 64 11.63 13.68 2.03
CA PRO A 64 10.62 13.95 3.04
C PRO A 64 9.31 13.22 2.73
N GLN A 65 8.51 12.98 3.76
CA GLN A 65 7.16 12.48 3.57
C GLN A 65 6.26 13.56 2.95
N GLY A 66 5.28 13.14 2.14
CA GLY A 66 4.25 14.02 1.58
C GLY A 66 4.60 14.68 0.25
N ILE A 67 5.81 14.50 -0.28
CA ILE A 67 6.15 14.96 -1.64
C ILE A 67 5.59 14.02 -2.71
N MET A 68 5.12 14.60 -3.81
CA MET A 68 4.39 13.89 -4.87
C MET A 68 5.17 12.70 -5.45
N ASN A 69 6.47 12.88 -5.71
CA ASN A 69 7.31 11.86 -6.34
C ASN A 69 8.06 10.98 -5.32
N GLY A 70 7.73 11.09 -4.03
CA GLY A 70 8.34 10.27 -2.98
C GLY A 70 8.09 8.77 -3.22
N PRO A 71 6.84 8.31 -3.29
CA PRO A 71 6.53 6.89 -3.50
C PRO A 71 7.09 6.30 -4.82
N PRO A 72 6.98 6.97 -5.99
CA PRO A 72 7.64 6.53 -7.22
C PRO A 72 9.16 6.40 -7.11
N THR A 73 9.82 7.38 -6.46
CA THR A 73 11.28 7.34 -6.23
C THR A 73 11.65 6.15 -5.37
N PHE A 74 10.93 5.93 -4.28
CA PHE A 74 11.16 4.81 -3.38
C PHE A 74 11.01 3.45 -4.09
N GLN A 75 9.92 3.28 -4.84
CA GLN A 75 9.67 2.05 -5.60
C GLN A 75 10.81 1.78 -6.59
N ARG A 76 11.25 2.80 -7.33
CA ARG A 76 12.36 2.68 -8.30
C ARG A 76 13.67 2.30 -7.62
N THR A 77 13.99 2.95 -6.51
CA THR A 77 15.20 2.65 -5.72
C THR A 77 15.20 1.19 -5.28
N MET A 78 14.10 0.72 -4.68
CA MET A 78 13.99 -0.67 -4.24
C MET A 78 14.02 -1.66 -5.41
N HIS A 79 13.38 -1.31 -6.52
CA HIS A 79 13.37 -2.14 -7.72
C HIS A 79 14.77 -2.33 -8.30
N ASN A 80 15.57 -1.25 -8.34
CA ASN A 80 16.96 -1.31 -8.79
C ASN A 80 17.86 -2.04 -7.79
N LEU A 81 17.61 -1.86 -6.48
CA LEU A 81 18.40 -2.46 -5.42
C LEU A 81 18.22 -3.99 -5.36
N ILE A 82 16.97 -4.45 -5.39
CA ILE A 82 16.65 -5.89 -5.31
C ILE A 82 17.01 -6.60 -6.61
N GLY A 83 16.81 -5.96 -7.76
CA GLY A 83 17.19 -6.48 -9.06
C GLY A 83 16.28 -7.58 -9.61
N TYR A 84 16.33 -7.79 -10.93
CA TYR A 84 15.36 -8.59 -11.67
C TYR A 84 15.31 -10.08 -11.30
N GLY A 85 16.40 -10.67 -10.80
CA GLY A 85 16.44 -12.10 -10.48
C GLY A 85 15.67 -12.51 -9.22
N ARG A 86 15.22 -11.55 -8.40
CA ARG A 86 14.64 -11.83 -7.08
C ARG A 86 13.12 -11.63 -7.01
N TRP A 87 12.51 -11.19 -8.11
CA TRP A 87 11.06 -11.02 -8.18
C TRP A 87 10.30 -12.35 -8.08
N ASP A 88 10.93 -13.50 -8.21
CA ASP A 88 10.22 -14.77 -8.06
C ASP A 88 9.83 -15.07 -6.59
N TYR A 89 10.52 -14.45 -5.63
CA TYR A 89 10.32 -14.68 -4.20
C TYR A 89 10.22 -13.39 -3.37
N VAL A 90 10.28 -12.20 -4.00
CA VAL A 90 10.10 -10.90 -3.36
C VAL A 90 9.11 -10.00 -4.08
N ILE A 91 8.27 -9.35 -3.30
CA ILE A 91 7.45 -8.21 -3.68
C ILE A 91 7.92 -6.99 -2.91
N VAL A 92 8.13 -5.88 -3.61
CA VAL A 92 8.23 -4.57 -3.00
C VAL A 92 7.00 -3.78 -3.38
N TYR A 93 6.33 -3.23 -2.38
CA TYR A 93 5.24 -2.29 -2.61
C TYR A 93 5.36 -1.13 -1.63
N LEU A 94 5.73 0.04 -2.15
CA LEU A 94 6.05 1.19 -1.33
C LEU A 94 7.08 0.79 -0.26
N ASP A 95 6.83 1.10 1.01
CA ASP A 95 7.73 0.83 2.13
C ASP A 95 7.73 -0.64 2.60
N ASP A 96 6.83 -1.48 2.07
CA ASP A 96 6.71 -2.89 2.46
C ASP A 96 7.55 -3.80 1.54
N ILE A 97 8.47 -4.57 2.12
CA ILE A 97 9.21 -5.64 1.44
C ILE A 97 8.67 -6.99 1.92
N LEU A 98 8.05 -7.74 1.02
CA LEU A 98 7.45 -9.03 1.29
C LEU A 98 8.19 -10.15 0.58
N ILE A 99 8.83 -11.02 1.36
CA ILE A 99 9.53 -12.22 0.92
C ILE A 99 8.61 -13.41 1.12
N PHE A 100 8.56 -14.33 0.16
CA PHE A 100 7.69 -15.51 0.23
C PHE A 100 8.36 -16.73 -0.39
N SER A 101 8.10 -17.91 0.17
CA SER A 101 8.76 -19.16 -0.26
C SER A 101 7.91 -20.39 0.03
N THR A 102 8.25 -21.50 -0.63
CA THR A 102 7.51 -22.76 -0.51
C THR A 102 8.03 -23.61 0.64
N THR A 103 9.36 -23.73 0.75
CA THR A 103 10.03 -24.46 1.84
C THR A 103 10.69 -23.50 2.84
N PHE A 104 11.01 -24.00 4.03
CA PHE A 104 11.64 -23.16 5.07
C PHE A 104 13.11 -22.84 4.70
N ASP A 105 13.83 -23.82 4.16
CA ASP A 105 15.25 -23.67 3.82
C ASP A 105 15.44 -22.64 2.69
N GLU A 106 14.61 -22.69 1.65
CA GLU A 106 14.55 -21.64 0.62
C GLU A 106 14.23 -20.28 1.26
N HIS A 107 13.29 -20.24 2.21
CA HIS A 107 12.90 -19.00 2.85
C HIS A 107 14.05 -18.34 3.61
N VAL A 108 14.83 -19.12 4.35
CA VAL A 108 16.01 -18.64 5.07
C VAL A 108 17.03 -18.08 4.07
N GLN A 109 17.26 -18.76 2.94
CA GLN A 109 18.16 -18.28 1.89
C GLN A 109 17.69 -16.94 1.31
N HIS A 110 16.41 -16.86 0.93
CA HIS A 110 15.82 -15.64 0.36
C HIS A 110 15.87 -14.46 1.34
N VAL A 111 15.56 -14.70 2.62
CA VAL A 111 15.62 -13.64 3.66
C VAL A 111 17.05 -13.14 3.84
N ASN A 112 18.02 -14.04 3.95
CA ASN A 112 19.43 -13.65 4.09
C ASN A 112 19.93 -12.86 2.87
N GLU A 113 19.54 -13.27 1.66
CA GLU A 113 19.93 -12.57 0.44
C GLU A 113 19.39 -11.14 0.42
N ILE A 114 18.11 -10.96 0.76
CA ILE A 114 17.47 -9.64 0.75
C ILE A 114 18.01 -8.75 1.88
N LEU A 115 18.22 -9.29 3.07
CA LEU A 115 18.86 -8.55 4.15
C LEU A 115 20.30 -8.12 3.78
N SER A 116 21.06 -8.99 3.11
CA SER A 116 22.41 -8.64 2.63
C SER A 116 22.39 -7.53 1.58
N VAL A 117 21.40 -7.53 0.68
CA VAL A 117 21.20 -6.47 -0.30
C VAL A 117 20.87 -5.14 0.39
N LEU A 118 19.95 -5.15 1.36
CA LEU A 118 19.59 -3.95 2.13
C LEU A 118 20.79 -3.41 2.93
N ASP A 119 21.53 -4.28 3.60
CA ASP A 119 22.71 -3.93 4.40
C ASP A 119 23.80 -3.28 3.54
N LYS A 120 24.11 -3.85 2.36
CA LYS A 120 25.08 -3.26 1.41
C LYS A 120 24.68 -1.88 0.91
N ALA A 121 23.38 -1.58 0.88
CA ALA A 121 22.84 -0.28 0.49
C ALA A 121 22.55 0.63 1.69
N ASN A 122 22.99 0.25 2.90
CA ASN A 122 22.79 0.97 4.16
C ASN A 122 21.30 1.21 4.51
N PHE A 123 20.41 0.34 4.06
CA PHE A 123 19.01 0.39 4.48
C PHE A 123 18.82 -0.25 5.85
N GLN A 124 18.10 0.46 6.73
CA GLN A 124 17.75 0.02 8.07
C GLN A 124 16.33 -0.54 8.11
N VAL A 125 16.20 -1.78 8.59
CA VAL A 125 14.92 -2.40 8.92
C VAL A 125 14.51 -2.06 10.36
N ASN A 126 13.23 -2.15 10.66
CA ASN A 126 12.65 -1.99 11.98
C ASN A 126 12.23 -3.37 12.54
N PRO A 127 13.06 -4.05 13.35
CA PRO A 127 12.82 -5.42 13.79
C PRO A 127 11.46 -5.61 14.49
N ASP A 128 11.04 -4.62 15.28
CA ASP A 128 9.79 -4.69 16.06
C ASP A 128 8.53 -4.71 15.20
N LYS A 129 8.62 -4.22 13.96
CA LYS A 129 7.51 -4.18 13.00
C LYS A 129 7.63 -5.25 11.91
N CYS A 130 8.74 -5.99 11.88
CA CYS A 130 8.91 -7.08 10.94
C CYS A 130 8.12 -8.32 11.38
N ASN A 131 7.62 -9.08 10.40
CA ASN A 131 7.11 -10.42 10.62
C ASN A 131 8.05 -11.40 9.92
N ILE A 132 8.69 -12.30 10.66
CA ILE A 132 9.70 -13.21 10.10
C ILE A 132 9.16 -14.65 10.06
N ALA A 133 9.29 -15.29 8.89
CA ALA A 133 8.99 -16.69 8.63
C ALA A 133 7.62 -17.18 9.14
N VAL A 134 6.59 -16.36 8.98
CA VAL A 134 5.22 -16.68 9.39
C VAL A 134 4.49 -17.51 8.33
N ARG A 135 3.49 -18.29 8.75
CA ARG A 135 2.61 -19.08 7.87
C ARG A 135 1.43 -18.28 7.31
N GLU A 136 1.10 -17.18 7.96
CA GLU A 136 0.02 -16.26 7.59
C GLU A 136 0.52 -14.83 7.74
N ILE A 137 0.24 -13.98 6.75
CA ILE A 137 0.70 -12.58 6.72
C ILE A 137 -0.42 -11.64 6.31
N ASN A 138 -0.40 -10.43 6.86
CA ASN A 138 -1.26 -9.33 6.42
C ASN A 138 -0.53 -8.48 5.39
N PHE A 139 -1.07 -8.37 4.18
CA PHE A 139 -0.52 -7.57 3.09
C PHE A 139 -1.64 -6.97 2.23
N LEU A 140 -1.54 -5.67 1.90
CA LEU A 140 -2.52 -4.94 1.08
C LEU A 140 -3.98 -5.13 1.51
N SER A 141 -4.26 -5.07 2.81
CA SER A 141 -5.61 -5.28 3.40
C SER A 141 -6.18 -6.69 3.23
N HIS A 142 -5.34 -7.67 2.93
CA HIS A 142 -5.66 -9.09 2.85
C HIS A 142 -4.84 -9.88 3.88
N THR A 143 -5.41 -10.97 4.36
CA THR A 143 -4.75 -12.01 5.13
C THR A 143 -4.47 -13.18 4.20
N ILE A 144 -3.21 -13.59 4.13
CA ILE A 144 -2.69 -14.52 3.13
C ILE A 144 -2.03 -15.69 3.83
N ASN A 145 -2.37 -16.91 3.43
CA ASN A 145 -1.68 -18.13 3.85
C ASN A 145 -1.57 -19.13 2.67
N GLU A 146 -1.05 -20.33 2.94
CA GLU A 146 -0.85 -21.39 1.93
C GLU A 146 -2.11 -21.74 1.12
N LYS A 147 -3.30 -21.63 1.73
CA LYS A 147 -4.55 -22.14 1.14
C LYS A 147 -5.41 -21.04 0.54
N LEU A 148 -5.41 -19.85 1.15
CA LEU A 148 -6.38 -18.81 0.85
C LEU A 148 -5.80 -17.40 0.95
N ILE A 149 -6.34 -16.54 0.10
CA ILE A 149 -6.22 -15.09 0.19
C ILE A 149 -7.61 -14.59 0.56
N LYS A 150 -7.75 -14.01 1.75
CA LYS A 150 -9.02 -13.43 2.21
C LYS A 150 -8.84 -11.97 2.59
N PRO A 151 -9.88 -11.14 2.51
CA PRO A 151 -9.84 -9.81 3.09
C PRO A 151 -9.49 -9.88 4.58
N ASN A 152 -8.72 -8.92 5.06
CA ASN A 152 -8.38 -8.85 6.48
C ASN A 152 -9.65 -8.58 7.30
N GLY A 153 -9.88 -9.40 8.34
CA GLY A 153 -11.10 -9.36 9.14
C GLY A 153 -11.32 -8.03 9.88
N GLU A 154 -10.25 -7.38 10.36
CA GLU A 154 -10.36 -6.07 11.00
C GLU A 154 -10.75 -4.98 10.01
N LYS A 155 -10.23 -5.06 8.77
CA LYS A 155 -10.59 -4.13 7.69
C LYS A 155 -12.04 -4.32 7.24
N ILE A 156 -12.51 -5.57 7.18
CA ILE A 156 -13.93 -5.86 6.93
C ILE A 156 -14.76 -5.29 8.07
N LYS A 157 -14.42 -5.59 9.32
CA LYS A 157 -15.17 -5.16 10.49
C LYS A 157 -15.31 -3.63 10.56
N ALA A 158 -14.21 -2.92 10.28
CA ALA A 158 -14.22 -1.46 10.21
C ALA A 158 -15.12 -0.89 9.10
N ILE A 159 -15.51 -1.69 8.10
CA ILE A 159 -16.49 -1.31 7.07
C ILE A 159 -17.90 -1.71 7.49
N THR A 160 -18.09 -2.91 8.06
CA THR A 160 -19.41 -3.39 8.50
C THR A 160 -19.96 -2.63 9.70
N ASP A 161 -19.08 -2.09 10.54
CA ASP A 161 -19.46 -1.31 11.72
C ASP A 161 -19.74 0.17 11.39
N LEU A 162 -19.60 0.57 10.12
CA LEU A 162 -19.91 1.95 9.72
C LEU A 162 -21.42 2.20 9.82
N PRO A 163 -21.84 3.36 10.38
CA PRO A 163 -23.23 3.76 10.33
C PRO A 163 -23.67 4.02 8.88
N ALA A 164 -24.99 3.95 8.66
CA ALA A 164 -25.58 4.30 7.38
C ALA A 164 -25.16 5.73 6.96
N PRO A 165 -24.62 5.93 5.74
CA PRO A 165 -24.23 7.25 5.26
C PRO A 165 -25.38 8.25 5.29
N THR A 166 -25.13 9.39 5.93
CA THR A 166 -26.08 10.51 6.02
C THR A 166 -25.80 11.59 4.97
N THR A 167 -24.61 11.56 4.37
CA THR A 167 -24.19 12.53 3.36
C THR A 167 -23.69 11.85 2.08
N LEU A 168 -23.78 12.56 0.94
CA LEU A 168 -23.22 12.11 -0.33
C LEU A 168 -21.71 11.78 -0.22
N LYS A 169 -20.98 12.53 0.62
CA LYS A 169 -19.56 12.32 0.86
C LYS A 169 -19.33 10.97 1.55
N GLU A 170 -20.04 10.72 2.64
CA GLU A 170 -19.99 9.43 3.36
C GLU A 170 -20.39 8.25 2.47
N ALA A 171 -21.41 8.42 1.63
CA ALA A 171 -21.85 7.38 0.71
C ALA A 171 -20.80 7.06 -0.36
N ASN A 172 -20.12 8.08 -0.89
CA ASN A 172 -19.00 7.90 -1.82
C ASN A 172 -17.78 7.25 -1.14
N GLU A 173 -17.47 7.63 0.09
CA GLU A 173 -16.39 7.01 0.86
C GLU A 173 -16.70 5.54 1.17
N PHE A 174 -17.94 5.23 1.58
CA PHE A 174 -18.40 3.86 1.81
C PHE A 174 -18.30 3.03 0.53
N LEU A 175 -18.86 3.53 -0.58
CA LEU A 175 -18.78 2.87 -1.88
C LEU A 175 -17.33 2.63 -2.32
N GLY A 176 -16.44 3.60 -2.11
CA GLY A 176 -15.01 3.45 -2.38
C GLY A 176 -14.36 2.31 -1.57
N LYS A 177 -14.69 2.21 -0.27
CA LYS A 177 -14.19 1.13 0.61
C LYS A 177 -14.67 -0.24 0.17
N ILE A 178 -15.95 -0.42 -0.17
CA ILE A 178 -16.47 -1.74 -0.61
C ILE A 178 -15.97 -2.10 -2.01
N ASN A 179 -15.78 -1.12 -2.89
CA ASN A 179 -15.31 -1.35 -4.26
C ASN A 179 -13.88 -1.92 -4.29
N TRP A 180 -13.07 -1.69 -3.25
CA TRP A 180 -11.79 -2.37 -3.06
C TRP A 180 -11.91 -3.90 -3.04
N TYR A 181 -13.00 -4.42 -2.49
CA TYR A 181 -13.25 -5.87 -2.33
C TYR A 181 -14.18 -6.45 -3.41
N ARG A 182 -14.57 -5.66 -4.42
CA ARG A 182 -15.58 -6.02 -5.44
C ARG A 182 -15.36 -7.37 -6.14
N LYS A 183 -14.11 -7.79 -6.33
CA LYS A 183 -13.76 -9.04 -7.03
C LYS A 183 -14.07 -10.30 -6.22
N ILE A 184 -14.14 -10.16 -4.90
CA ILE A 184 -14.41 -11.26 -3.96
C ILE A 184 -15.91 -11.37 -3.70
N ILE A 185 -16.70 -10.33 -4.02
CA ILE A 185 -18.15 -10.27 -3.82
C ILE A 185 -18.85 -10.71 -5.12
N PRO A 186 -19.52 -11.88 -5.14
CA PRO A 186 -20.27 -12.33 -6.31
C PRO A 186 -21.35 -11.32 -6.68
N ASN A 187 -21.50 -11.03 -7.97
CA ASN A 187 -22.50 -10.10 -8.50
C ASN A 187 -22.46 -8.69 -7.88
N PHE A 188 -21.27 -8.22 -7.47
CA PHE A 188 -21.11 -6.91 -6.82
C PHE A 188 -21.78 -5.75 -7.56
N ALA A 189 -21.68 -5.71 -8.89
CA ALA A 189 -22.28 -4.63 -9.69
C ALA A 189 -23.81 -4.54 -9.53
N HIS A 190 -24.49 -5.70 -9.42
CA HIS A 190 -25.92 -5.75 -9.17
C HIS A 190 -26.25 -5.31 -7.74
N ILE A 191 -25.48 -5.81 -6.76
CA ILE A 191 -25.66 -5.48 -5.34
C ILE A 191 -25.43 -3.98 -5.07
N ALA A 192 -24.40 -3.38 -5.68
CA ALA A 192 -24.05 -1.98 -5.50
C ALA A 192 -24.87 -1.01 -6.37
N ALA A 193 -25.76 -1.52 -7.24
CA ALA A 193 -26.55 -0.67 -8.16
C ALA A 193 -27.38 0.42 -7.44
N PRO A 194 -28.06 0.15 -6.31
CA PRO A 194 -28.78 1.17 -5.55
C PRO A 194 -27.85 2.26 -4.97
N LEU A 195 -26.61 1.88 -4.60
CA LEU A 195 -25.60 2.80 -4.08
C LEU A 195 -25.06 3.72 -5.18
N HIS A 196 -24.83 3.19 -6.39
CA HIS A 196 -24.39 3.97 -7.53
C HIS A 196 -25.40 5.05 -7.95
N LYS A 197 -26.71 4.77 -7.82
CA LYS A 197 -27.77 5.77 -8.11
C LYS A 197 -27.68 7.01 -7.22
N VAL A 198 -27.32 6.84 -5.95
CA VAL A 198 -27.27 7.94 -4.97
C VAL A 198 -25.90 8.61 -4.88
N THR A 199 -24.83 7.93 -5.31
CA THR A 199 -23.43 8.42 -5.26
C THR A 199 -22.97 9.15 -6.53
N ASN A 200 -23.58 8.87 -7.69
CA ASN A 200 -23.30 9.55 -8.97
C ASN A 200 -23.89 10.96 -9.08
N LYS A 201 -24.06 11.69 -7.97
CA LYS A 201 -24.56 13.06 -7.97
C LYS A 201 -23.40 14.06 -8.11
N THR A 202 -23.53 15.03 -9.02
CA THR A 202 -22.55 16.12 -9.14
C THR A 202 -22.62 17.04 -7.91
N LYS A 203 -21.56 17.84 -7.66
CA LYS A 203 -21.52 18.80 -6.53
C LYS A 203 -22.76 19.70 -6.43
N ALA A 204 -23.41 20.01 -7.56
CA ALA A 204 -24.62 20.82 -7.63
C ALA A 204 -25.86 20.11 -7.05
N HIS A 205 -25.98 18.79 -7.24
CA HIS A 205 -27.17 18.00 -6.87
C HIS A 205 -26.99 17.25 -5.53
N ARG A 206 -25.95 17.58 -4.75
CA ARG A 206 -25.68 16.92 -3.45
C ARG A 206 -26.82 17.06 -2.43
N HIS A 207 -27.61 18.12 -2.56
CA HIS A 207 -28.73 18.43 -1.66
C HIS A 207 -29.92 17.48 -1.87
N GLU A 208 -29.99 16.80 -3.01
CA GLU A 208 -31.00 15.80 -3.32
C GLU A 208 -30.60 14.39 -2.85
N PHE A 209 -29.49 14.25 -2.12
CA PHE A 209 -29.04 12.96 -1.62
C PHE A 209 -30.07 12.39 -0.63
N THR A 210 -30.47 11.14 -0.86
CA THR A 210 -31.34 10.39 0.03
C THR A 210 -30.76 9.00 0.21
N TRP A 211 -30.86 8.48 1.44
CA TRP A 211 -30.49 7.12 1.79
C TRP A 211 -31.74 6.40 2.26
N GLY A 212 -32.17 5.37 1.52
CA GLY A 212 -33.41 4.65 1.77
C GLY A 212 -33.20 3.15 1.97
N PRO A 213 -34.30 2.38 2.13
CA PRO A 213 -34.24 0.94 2.37
C PRO A 213 -33.55 0.14 1.26
N GLU A 214 -33.53 0.62 0.02
CA GLU A 214 -32.80 -0.03 -1.08
C GLU A 214 -31.28 0.12 -0.96
N GLN A 215 -30.80 1.15 -0.24
CA GLN A 215 -29.37 1.41 0.00
C GLN A 215 -28.86 0.77 1.29
N GLN A 216 -29.74 0.49 2.25
CA GLN A 216 -29.43 -0.09 3.56
C GLN A 216 -29.04 -1.57 3.45
#